data_AF-A0A4U2EVK6-F1
#
_entry.id   AF-A0A4U2EVK6-F1
#
_cell.length_a   1.000
_cell.length_b   1.000
_cell.length_c   1.000
_cell.angle_alpha   90.00
_cell.angle_beta   90.00
_cell.angle_gamma   90.00
#
_symmetry.space_group_name_H-M   'P 1'
#
loop_
_entity.id
_entity.type
_entity.pdbx_description
1 polymer ?
#
loop_
_entity_poly.entity_id
_entity_poly.type
_entity_poly.pdbx_seq_one_letter_code
_entity_poly.pdbx_strand_id
1 'polypeptide(L)'
;MTEDVAVTDGNLTTTGSVTLTDADGDGAFGTPVFDADNSTVSSELGSLSIAADGTWTYTVNNDAVQYLDANESETVTYTIPTADGADTETITITINGAEDDSEIT
;
A
#
# COMPACT_ATOMS: atom_id res chain seq x y z
N MET A 1 -2.30 9.12 -1.11
CA MET A 1 -2.56 9.49 -2.53
C MET A 1 -3.94 10.11 -2.63
N THR A 2 -4.29 10.70 -3.77
CA THR A 2 -5.63 11.26 -4.04
C THR A 2 -6.08 10.70 -5.37
N GLU A 3 -7.36 10.37 -5.50
CA GLU A 3 -7.91 10.02 -6.81
C GLU A 3 -7.81 11.19 -7.79
N ASP A 4 -7.93 10.88 -9.08
CA ASP A 4 -7.81 11.81 -10.22
C ASP A 4 -6.47 12.54 -10.36
N VAL A 5 -5.57 12.37 -9.38
CA VAL A 5 -4.26 13.00 -9.35
C VAL A 5 -3.19 12.02 -9.82
N ALA A 6 -2.43 12.44 -10.86
CA ALA A 6 -1.32 11.67 -11.42
C ALA A 6 -1.73 10.28 -11.96
N VAL A 7 -2.96 10.15 -12.46
CA VAL A 7 -3.46 8.94 -13.12
C VAL A 7 -2.59 8.61 -14.33
N THR A 8 -2.07 7.39 -14.39
CA THR A 8 -1.29 6.86 -15.52
C THR A 8 -1.88 5.53 -15.92
N ASP A 9 -2.26 5.40 -17.20
CA ASP A 9 -2.91 4.19 -17.74
C ASP A 9 -4.16 3.73 -16.95
N GLY A 10 -4.91 4.69 -16.38
CA GLY A 10 -6.10 4.41 -15.56
C GLY A 10 -5.79 4.03 -14.11
N ASN A 11 -4.53 4.00 -13.72
CA ASN A 11 -4.11 3.63 -12.39
C ASN A 11 -3.52 4.81 -11.61
N LEU A 12 -3.73 4.78 -10.30
CA LEU A 12 -3.00 5.59 -9.35
C LEU A 12 -1.90 4.73 -8.72
N THR A 13 -0.72 5.32 -8.54
CA THR A 13 0.44 4.64 -7.95
C THR A 13 1.07 5.49 -6.87
N THR A 14 1.46 4.87 -5.76
CA THR A 14 2.26 5.51 -4.72
C THR A 14 3.33 4.55 -4.22
N THR A 15 4.47 5.08 -3.81
CA THR A 15 5.61 4.31 -3.34
C THR A 15 6.03 4.76 -1.94
N GLY A 16 6.74 3.88 -1.24
CA GLY A 16 7.39 4.23 0.02
C GLY A 16 8.41 3.19 0.43
N SER A 17 8.86 3.27 1.68
CA SER A 17 9.77 2.30 2.26
C SER A 17 9.43 2.07 3.72
N VAL A 18 9.60 0.84 4.18
CA VAL A 18 9.55 0.50 5.59
C VAL A 18 10.82 -0.25 5.97
N THR A 19 11.32 -0.02 7.18
CA THR A 19 12.54 -0.68 7.68
C THR A 19 12.16 -1.65 8.79
N LEU A 20 12.67 -2.87 8.70
CA LEU A 20 12.55 -3.83 9.78
C LEU A 20 13.59 -3.52 10.86
N THR A 21 13.13 -3.41 12.10
CA THR A 21 13.99 -3.28 13.28
C THR A 21 13.66 -4.40 14.24
N ASP A 22 14.69 -5.08 14.74
CA ASP A 22 14.57 -6.02 15.84
C ASP A 22 13.97 -5.30 17.05
N ALA A 23 12.72 -5.63 17.40
CA ALA A 23 11.97 -4.93 18.43
C ALA A 23 12.42 -5.32 19.84
N ASP A 24 12.88 -6.55 20.04
CA ASP A 24 13.33 -7.05 21.36
C ASP A 24 14.85 -7.01 21.54
N GLY A 25 15.60 -6.88 20.43
CA GLY A 25 17.04 -6.75 20.43
C GLY A 25 17.75 -8.00 20.96
N ASP A 26 17.08 -9.15 20.98
CA ASP A 26 17.63 -10.39 21.51
C ASP A 26 18.63 -11.05 20.53
N GLY A 27 18.73 -10.53 19.31
CA GLY A 27 19.66 -10.96 18.27
C GLY A 27 19.25 -12.26 17.57
N ALA A 28 18.04 -12.77 17.81
CA ALA A 28 17.41 -13.83 17.03
C ALA A 28 16.89 -13.32 15.68
N PHE A 29 16.60 -12.02 15.58
CA PHE A 29 16.31 -11.34 14.32
C PHE A 29 17.60 -11.31 13.48
N GLY A 30 17.62 -12.06 12.37
CA GLY A 30 18.79 -12.16 11.48
C GLY A 30 19.10 -10.84 10.75
N THR A 31 19.50 -10.90 9.47
CA THR A 31 19.40 -9.70 8.62
C THR A 31 17.94 -9.65 8.14
N PRO A 32 17.11 -8.76 8.69
CA PRO A 32 15.69 -8.84 8.43
C PRO A 32 15.40 -8.36 7.02
N VAL A 33 14.69 -9.19 6.28
CA VAL A 33 14.22 -8.88 4.93
C VAL A 33 12.75 -9.24 4.84
N PHE A 34 12.01 -8.52 4.01
CA PHE A 34 10.64 -8.89 3.68
C PHE A 34 10.63 -10.15 2.81
N ASP A 35 9.58 -10.95 2.95
CA ASP A 35 9.35 -12.09 2.06
C ASP A 35 9.02 -11.58 0.64
N ALA A 36 10.02 -11.62 -0.24
CA ALA A 36 9.88 -11.19 -1.62
C ALA A 36 9.01 -12.17 -2.46
N ASP A 37 8.86 -13.43 -2.03
CA ASP A 37 8.01 -14.41 -2.72
C ASP A 37 6.53 -14.22 -2.36
N ASN A 38 6.25 -13.60 -1.22
CA ASN A 38 4.92 -13.16 -0.78
C ASN A 38 4.76 -11.63 -0.82
N SER A 39 5.56 -10.96 -1.66
CA SER A 39 5.66 -9.50 -1.74
C SER A 39 4.39 -8.80 -2.20
N THR A 40 3.49 -9.54 -2.85
CA THR A 40 2.34 -8.96 -3.53
C THR A 40 1.07 -9.34 -2.80
N VAL A 41 0.44 -8.37 -2.16
CA VAL A 41 -0.81 -8.55 -1.43
C VAL A 41 -1.88 -7.68 -2.09
N SER A 42 -3.01 -8.31 -2.42
CA SER A 42 -4.15 -7.60 -3.03
C SER A 42 -5.29 -7.44 -2.02
N SER A 43 -5.95 -6.30 -2.09
CA SER A 43 -7.24 -6.02 -1.46
C SER A 43 -8.29 -5.73 -2.55
N GLU A 44 -9.54 -5.48 -2.16
CA GLU A 44 -10.60 -5.05 -3.08
C GLU A 44 -10.22 -3.76 -3.82
N LEU A 45 -9.47 -2.87 -3.15
CA LEU A 45 -9.11 -1.57 -3.68
C LEU A 45 -7.73 -1.54 -4.37
N GLY A 46 -6.98 -2.64 -4.48
CA GLY A 46 -5.71 -2.60 -5.22
C GLY A 46 -4.68 -3.61 -4.78
N SER A 47 -3.43 -3.42 -5.19
CA SER A 47 -2.32 -4.32 -4.90
C SER A 47 -1.11 -3.57 -4.39
N LEU A 48 -0.52 -4.07 -3.32
CA LEU A 48 0.77 -3.65 -2.79
C LEU A 48 1.84 -4.67 -3.21
N SER A 49 2.98 -4.21 -3.72
CA SER A 49 4.19 -5.01 -3.92
C SER A 49 5.33 -4.45 -3.07
N ILE A 50 6.08 -5.30 -2.35
CA ILE A 50 7.22 -4.91 -1.51
C ILE A 50 8.48 -5.72 -1.81
N ALA A 51 9.61 -5.06 -2.03
CA ALA A 51 10.89 -5.70 -2.19
C ALA A 51 11.51 -6.12 -0.84
N ALA A 52 12.49 -7.02 -0.88
CA ALA A 52 13.19 -7.51 0.31
C ALA A 52 13.83 -6.40 1.17
N ASP A 53 14.21 -5.27 0.54
CA ASP A 53 14.77 -4.09 1.20
C ASP A 53 13.72 -3.15 1.83
N GLY A 54 12.44 -3.51 1.72
CA GLY A 54 11.32 -2.77 2.27
C GLY A 54 10.81 -1.63 1.40
N THR A 55 11.36 -1.44 0.20
CA THR A 55 10.76 -0.54 -0.79
C THR A 55 9.46 -1.13 -1.32
N TRP A 56 8.40 -0.34 -1.36
CA TRP A 56 7.08 -0.82 -1.75
C TRP A 56 6.40 0.11 -2.76
N THR A 57 5.50 -0.48 -3.54
CA THR A 57 4.65 0.19 -4.53
C THR A 57 3.23 -0.29 -4.38
N TYR A 58 2.29 0.64 -4.20
CA TYR A 58 0.85 0.36 -4.23
C TYR A 58 0.24 0.89 -5.53
N THR A 59 -0.67 0.11 -6.10
CA THR A 59 -1.42 0.46 -7.31
C THR A 59 -2.90 0.14 -7.12
N VAL A 60 -3.74 1.08 -7.55
CA VAL A 60 -5.21 0.98 -7.56
C VAL A 60 -5.74 1.51 -8.89
N ASN A 61 -6.87 0.99 -9.36
CA ASN A 61 -7.59 1.57 -10.50
C ASN A 61 -8.30 2.85 -10.04
N ASN A 62 -8.09 3.97 -10.73
CA ASN A 62 -8.76 5.24 -10.42
C ASN A 62 -10.29 5.09 -10.42
N ASP A 63 -10.84 4.38 -11.41
CA ASP A 63 -12.28 4.15 -11.54
C ASP A 63 -12.88 3.39 -10.35
N ALA A 64 -12.06 2.63 -9.62
CA ALA A 64 -12.53 1.86 -8.46
C ALA A 64 -12.72 2.72 -7.21
N VAL A 65 -12.24 3.97 -7.22
CA VAL A 65 -12.27 4.86 -6.05
C VAL A 65 -13.13 6.12 -6.22
N GLN A 66 -13.67 6.40 -7.43
CA GLN A 66 -14.59 7.53 -7.74
C GLN A 66 -15.90 7.58 -6.93
N TYR A 67 -16.07 6.70 -5.96
CA TYR A 67 -17.17 6.79 -5.01
C TYR A 67 -16.84 7.69 -3.81
N LEU A 68 -15.60 8.16 -3.68
CA LEU A 68 -15.14 8.97 -2.58
C LEU A 68 -15.38 10.46 -2.87
N ASP A 69 -16.34 11.06 -2.17
CA ASP A 69 -16.55 12.49 -2.31
C ASP A 69 -15.34 13.29 -1.76
N ALA A 70 -15.26 14.57 -2.11
CA ALA A 70 -14.26 15.45 -1.53
C ALA A 70 -14.36 15.48 0.00
N ASN A 71 -13.20 15.37 0.66
CA ASN A 71 -13.05 15.21 2.12
C ASN A 71 -13.41 13.81 2.66
N GLU A 72 -13.80 12.87 1.81
CA GLU A 72 -13.81 11.45 2.15
C GLU A 72 -12.44 10.82 1.91
N SER A 73 -12.20 9.71 2.58
CA SER A 73 -10.97 8.96 2.42
C SER A 73 -11.18 7.52 2.79
N GLU A 74 -10.50 6.63 2.07
CA GLU A 74 -10.44 5.23 2.41
C GLU A 74 -9.02 4.81 2.72
N THR A 75 -8.91 3.89 3.67
CA THR A 75 -7.63 3.41 4.17
C THR A 75 -7.51 1.91 3.97
N VAL A 76 -6.44 1.50 3.32
CA VAL A 76 -6.11 0.10 3.10
C VAL A 76 -4.86 -0.24 3.89
N THR A 77 -4.92 -1.37 4.60
CA THR A 77 -3.86 -1.84 5.48
C THR A 77 -3.35 -3.20 5.01
N TYR A 78 -2.05 -3.32 4.86
CA TYR A 78 -1.37 -4.56 4.48
C TYR A 78 -0.42 -4.99 5.59
N THR A 79 -0.56 -6.24 6.04
CA THR A 79 0.36 -6.85 7.01
C THR A 79 1.29 -7.79 6.25
N ILE A 80 2.58 -7.48 6.25
CA ILE A 80 3.60 -8.22 5.50
C ILE A 80 4.50 -8.95 6.50
N PRO A 81 4.68 -10.28 6.37
CA PRO A 81 5.62 -11.02 7.21
C PRO A 81 7.07 -10.77 6.79
N THR A 82 7.98 -10.90 7.75
CA THR A 82 9.41 -11.06 7.46
C THR A 82 9.66 -12.41 6.77
N ALA A 83 10.78 -12.53 6.06
CA ALA A 83 11.10 -13.75 5.31
C ALA A 83 11.27 -15.01 6.18
N ASP A 84 11.59 -14.86 7.47
CA ASP A 84 11.62 -15.95 8.45
C ASP A 84 10.25 -16.22 9.09
N GLY A 85 9.24 -15.39 8.81
CA GLY A 85 7.89 -15.46 9.35
C GLY A 85 7.80 -15.19 10.85
N ALA A 86 8.87 -14.71 11.48
CA ALA A 86 8.90 -14.42 12.92
C ALA A 86 8.11 -13.15 13.28
N ASP A 87 8.16 -12.16 12.39
CA ASP A 87 7.56 -10.85 12.61
C ASP A 87 6.71 -10.41 11.43
N THR A 88 5.96 -9.34 11.65
CA THR A 88 5.12 -8.71 10.63
C THR A 88 5.19 -7.20 10.75
N GLU A 89 5.11 -6.52 9.61
CA GLU A 89 5.06 -5.06 9.54
C GLU A 89 3.80 -4.62 8.81
N THR A 90 3.29 -3.45 9.18
CA THR A 90 2.03 -2.94 8.63
C THR A 90 2.26 -1.72 7.75
N ILE A 91 1.76 -1.78 6.52
CA ILE A 91 1.74 -0.65 5.59
C ILE A 91 0.31 -0.15 5.45
N THR A 92 0.12 1.12 5.80
CA THR A 92 -1.17 1.82 5.72
C THR A 92 -1.13 2.82 4.57
N ILE A 93 -2.08 2.71 3.66
CA ILE A 93 -2.24 3.62 2.53
C ILE A 93 -3.60 4.30 2.63
N THR A 94 -3.58 5.63 2.57
CA THR A 94 -4.80 6.44 2.51
C THR A 94 -5.00 6.98 1.10
N ILE A 95 -6.18 6.74 0.56
CA ILE A 95 -6.71 7.27 -0.69
C ILE A 95 -7.70 8.36 -0.30
N ASN A 96 -7.45 9.60 -0.74
CA ASN A 96 -8.36 10.71 -0.50
C ASN A 96 -9.25 10.90 -1.72
N GLY A 97 -10.53 11.16 -1.48
CA GLY A 97 -11.48 11.53 -2.52
C GLY A 97 -11.21 12.92 -3.08
N ALA A 98 -11.74 13.17 -4.27
CA ALA A 98 -11.70 14.44 -4.97
C ALA A 98 -13.13 14.95 -5.23
N GLU A 99 -13.24 16.20 -5.67
CA GLU A 99 -14.53 16.69 -6.17
C GLU A 99 -14.74 16.09 -7.57
N ASP A 100 -15.71 15.21 -7.72
CA ASP A 100 -16.14 14.70 -9.02
C ASP A 100 -17.01 15.72 -9.77
N ASP A 101 -16.72 15.92 -11.05
CA ASP A 101 -17.63 16.66 -11.92
C ASP A 101 -18.93 15.86 -12.04
N SER A 102 -20.06 16.50 -11.70
CA SER A 102 -21.37 15.86 -11.83
C SER A 102 -21.64 15.48 -13.29
N GLU A 103 -21.79 14.19 -13.56
CA GLU A 103 -22.22 13.72 -14.87
C GLU A 103 -23.73 14.02 -15.03
N ILE A 104 -24.09 15.12 -15.71
CA ILE A 104 -25.48 15.39 -16.06
C ILE A 104 -25.93 14.35 -17.10
N THR A 105 -26.79 13.42 -16.67
CA THR A 105 -27.46 12.43 -17.53
C THR A 105 -28.83 12.92 -18.00
#